data_AF-A0AAU6ING5-F1
#
_entry.id   AF-A0AAU6ING5-F1
#
_cell.length_a   1.000
_cell.length_b   1.000
_cell.length_c   1.000
_cell.angle_alpha   90.00
_cell.angle_beta   90.00
_cell.angle_gamma   90.00
#
_symmetry.space_group_name_H-M   'P 1'
#
loop_
_entity.id
_entity.type
_entity.pdbx_description
1 polymer ?
#
loop_
_entity_poly.entity_id
_entity_poly.type
_entity_poly.pdbx_seq_one_letter_code
_entity_poly.pdbx_strand_id
1 'polypeptide(L)'
;MVRAFAQRRFPRRDTGVWDGRLGWGRLTHGRAAAVLKNPVYAGAYAFGRSTSIRKVRPDGTVVTSVSRRPRDQWAVLIPDHHEGYISWQRFLQIEAKLAANRTRTKARPPREGVPVCQGIIFCGSCGFPMNTRYRRADGTADYVCTRARSDALLTPGCHSIAAAAIDPQVVGLLLAALAPEQVRLALAAADEVHHRHQRSHRAAELAVERARYEADRAERAFSQVEPENRLVARSLESRWEAKLAALAQAEAALADLIAAEPALPEAARLRELARDLPALWQAPTTTAKDRKRLLPASLNHLDPQLVDTPTWRAAAAPFSP
;
A
#
# COMPACT_ATOMS: atom_id res chain seq x y z
N MET A 1 2.48 -24.23 -9.82
CA MET A 1 1.47 -25.27 -10.14
C MET A 1 0.47 -25.27 -9.00
N VAL A 2 -0.84 -25.19 -9.25
CA VAL A 2 -1.83 -25.23 -8.16
C VAL A 2 -1.92 -26.67 -7.68
N ARG A 3 -1.07 -27.06 -6.71
CA ARG A 3 -0.92 -28.44 -6.24
C ARG A 3 -2.25 -29.10 -5.91
N ALA A 4 -3.19 -28.35 -5.34
CA ALA A 4 -4.54 -28.81 -4.99
C ALA A 4 -5.37 -29.34 -6.18
N PHE A 5 -5.05 -28.96 -7.42
CA PHE A 5 -5.79 -29.40 -8.62
C PHE A 5 -4.95 -30.28 -9.54
N ALA A 6 -3.79 -30.78 -9.09
CA ALA A 6 -2.86 -31.53 -9.94
C ALA A 6 -3.47 -32.82 -10.53
N GLN A 7 -4.42 -33.45 -9.82
CA GLN A 7 -5.12 -34.66 -10.25
C GLN A 7 -6.45 -34.38 -10.97
N ARG A 8 -6.92 -33.13 -11.03
CA ARG A 8 -8.20 -32.79 -11.64
C ARG A 8 -8.02 -32.34 -13.09
N ARG A 9 -8.83 -32.90 -13.98
CA ARG A 9 -8.96 -32.42 -15.36
C ARG A 9 -9.91 -31.23 -15.38
N PHE A 10 -9.56 -30.21 -16.15
CA PHE A 10 -10.29 -28.95 -16.28
C PHE A 10 -10.79 -28.79 -17.72
N PRO A 11 -12.04 -28.33 -17.92
CA PRO A 11 -12.60 -28.18 -19.26
C PRO A 11 -11.87 -27.07 -20.03
N ARG A 12 -11.52 -27.41 -21.26
CA ARG A 12 -10.87 -26.53 -22.24
C ARG A 12 -11.71 -26.60 -23.51
N ARG A 13 -12.01 -25.44 -24.07
CA ARG A 13 -12.45 -25.37 -25.48
C ARG A 13 -11.20 -25.29 -26.32
N ASP A 14 -11.06 -26.21 -27.26
CA ASP A 14 -9.99 -26.12 -28.24
C ASP A 14 -10.29 -25.00 -29.23
N THR A 15 -9.22 -24.43 -29.78
CA THR A 15 -9.24 -23.25 -30.65
C THR A 15 -8.52 -23.59 -31.94
N GLY A 16 -8.96 -23.00 -33.06
CA GLY A 16 -8.41 -23.30 -34.40
C GLY A 16 -9.24 -24.38 -35.11
N VAL A 17 -8.58 -25.34 -35.74
CA VAL A 17 -9.24 -26.39 -36.56
C VAL A 17 -10.24 -27.26 -35.77
N TRP A 18 -10.17 -27.26 -34.44
CA TRP A 18 -11.03 -28.01 -33.53
C TRP A 18 -12.02 -27.14 -32.76
N ASP A 19 -12.35 -25.95 -33.28
CA ASP A 19 -13.25 -25.00 -32.62
C ASP A 19 -14.59 -25.66 -32.24
N GLY A 20 -15.03 -25.43 -31.01
CA GLY A 20 -16.26 -26.00 -30.46
C GLY A 20 -16.13 -27.35 -29.73
N ARG A 21 -15.03 -28.11 -29.88
CA ARG A 21 -14.84 -29.37 -29.13
C ARG A 21 -14.41 -29.12 -27.67
N LEU A 22 -15.05 -29.83 -26.75
CA LEU A 22 -14.75 -29.77 -25.32
C LEU A 22 -13.67 -30.80 -24.98
N GLY A 23 -12.46 -30.33 -24.73
CA GLY A 23 -11.33 -31.12 -24.25
C GLY A 23 -11.17 -31.03 -22.72
N TRP A 24 -10.50 -32.03 -22.14
CA TRP A 24 -10.22 -32.10 -20.70
C TRP A 24 -8.71 -32.12 -20.47
N GLY A 25 -8.17 -31.05 -19.90
CA GLY A 25 -6.72 -30.86 -19.75
C GLY A 25 -6.29 -30.54 -18.33
N ARG A 26 -4.99 -30.35 -18.10
CA ARG A 26 -4.47 -29.90 -16.80
C ARG A 26 -4.79 -28.42 -16.58
N LEU A 27 -5.18 -28.06 -15.35
CA LEU A 27 -5.37 -26.65 -14.98
C LEU A 27 -4.02 -25.93 -14.90
N THR A 28 -3.72 -25.06 -15.87
CA THR A 28 -2.53 -24.20 -15.84
C THR A 28 -2.78 -22.96 -15.00
N HIS A 29 -1.71 -22.35 -14.48
CA HIS A 29 -1.80 -21.07 -13.75
C HIS A 29 -2.48 -19.98 -14.58
N GLY A 30 -2.11 -19.86 -15.87
CA GLY A 30 -2.71 -18.88 -16.77
C GLY A 30 -4.22 -19.08 -16.93
N ARG A 31 -4.68 -20.33 -17.02
CA ARG A 31 -6.10 -20.66 -17.12
C ARG A 31 -6.85 -20.35 -15.82
N ALA A 32 -6.31 -20.73 -14.67
CA ALA A 32 -6.88 -20.38 -13.37
C ALA A 32 -7.01 -18.86 -13.20
N ALA A 33 -5.97 -18.11 -13.55
CA ALA A 33 -5.99 -16.64 -13.49
C ALA A 33 -6.98 -16.02 -14.49
N ALA A 34 -7.21 -16.64 -15.65
CA ALA A 34 -8.22 -16.18 -16.61
C ALA A 34 -9.64 -16.40 -16.09
N VAL A 35 -9.91 -17.57 -15.49
CA VAL A 35 -11.21 -17.92 -14.87
C VAL A 35 -11.54 -16.98 -13.73
N LEU A 36 -10.60 -16.78 -12.79
CA LEU A 36 -10.80 -15.91 -11.62
C LEU A 36 -10.99 -14.43 -11.96
N LYS A 37 -10.61 -14.01 -13.18
CA LYS A 37 -10.79 -12.63 -13.69
C LYS A 37 -11.96 -12.51 -14.66
N ASN A 38 -12.75 -13.55 -14.85
CA ASN A 38 -13.85 -13.53 -15.80
C ASN A 38 -15.18 -13.21 -15.08
N PRO A 39 -15.78 -12.03 -15.32
CA PRO A 39 -17.01 -11.61 -14.65
C PRO A 39 -18.23 -12.49 -14.96
N VAL A 40 -18.19 -13.31 -16.02
CA VAL A 40 -19.24 -14.28 -16.36
C VAL A 40 -19.50 -15.24 -15.20
N TYR A 41 -18.46 -15.70 -14.49
CA TYR A 41 -18.67 -16.58 -13.34
C TYR A 41 -19.35 -15.88 -12.16
N ALA A 42 -19.43 -14.55 -12.20
CA ALA A 42 -20.07 -13.71 -11.20
C ALA A 42 -21.46 -13.20 -11.65
N GLY A 43 -22.04 -13.81 -12.69
CA GLY A 43 -23.36 -13.44 -13.21
C GLY A 43 -23.36 -12.17 -14.07
N ALA A 44 -22.19 -11.59 -14.35
CA ALA A 44 -22.09 -10.32 -15.05
C ALA A 44 -21.78 -10.48 -16.54
N TYR A 45 -22.54 -9.76 -17.36
CA TYR A 45 -22.23 -9.59 -18.78
C TYR A 45 -21.25 -8.44 -18.96
N ALA A 46 -20.17 -8.65 -19.71
CA ALA A 46 -19.13 -7.65 -19.92
C ALA A 46 -18.58 -7.66 -21.36
N PHE A 47 -18.59 -6.49 -22.00
CA PHE A 47 -18.08 -6.28 -23.35
C PHE A 47 -17.05 -5.13 -23.39
N GLY A 48 -16.14 -5.15 -24.37
CA GLY A 48 -15.09 -4.12 -24.50
C GLY A 48 -13.95 -4.24 -23.50
N ARG A 49 -13.68 -5.44 -22.97
CA ARG A 49 -12.64 -5.69 -21.94
C ARG A 49 -11.20 -5.53 -22.44
N SER A 50 -10.98 -5.39 -23.74
CA SER A 50 -9.66 -5.27 -24.35
C SER A 50 -9.71 -4.35 -25.56
N THR A 51 -8.59 -3.70 -25.85
CA THR A 51 -8.42 -2.79 -26.98
C THR A 51 -7.17 -3.16 -27.75
N SER A 52 -7.24 -2.99 -29.07
CA SER A 52 -6.07 -3.11 -29.93
C SER A 52 -5.33 -1.78 -29.95
N ILE A 53 -4.02 -1.80 -29.69
CA ILE A 53 -3.11 -0.67 -29.75
C ILE A 53 -2.09 -0.96 -30.85
N ARG A 54 -2.13 -0.17 -31.92
CA ARG A 54 -1.14 -0.20 -33.00
C ARG A 54 -0.04 0.80 -32.68
N LYS A 55 1.22 0.36 -32.69
CA LYS A 55 2.39 1.21 -32.53
C LYS A 55 3.31 1.04 -33.73
N VAL A 56 3.78 2.14 -34.29
CA VAL A 56 4.83 2.14 -35.32
C VAL A 56 6.17 2.19 -34.60
N ARG A 57 7.03 1.22 -34.87
CA ARG A 57 8.40 1.21 -34.36
C ARG A 57 9.27 2.19 -35.17
N PRO A 58 10.44 2.60 -34.65
CA PRO A 58 11.37 3.47 -35.37
C PRO A 58 11.84 2.92 -36.73
N ASP A 59 11.78 1.60 -36.94
CA ASP A 59 12.09 0.90 -38.19
C ASP A 59 10.92 0.86 -39.19
N GLY A 60 9.81 1.55 -38.92
CA GLY A 60 8.61 1.59 -39.75
C GLY A 60 7.67 0.38 -39.58
N THR A 61 8.03 -0.61 -38.76
CA THR A 61 7.17 -1.79 -38.56
C THR A 61 5.97 -1.46 -37.66
N VAL A 62 4.77 -1.86 -38.10
CA VAL A 62 3.54 -1.69 -37.31
C VAL A 62 3.34 -2.90 -36.42
N VAL A 63 3.44 -2.69 -35.10
CA VAL A 63 3.16 -3.72 -34.10
C VAL A 63 1.77 -3.49 -33.52
N THR A 64 0.90 -4.47 -33.70
CA THR A 64 -0.41 -4.51 -33.05
C THR A 64 -0.28 -5.26 -31.73
N SER A 65 -0.71 -4.64 -30.64
CA SER A 65 -0.74 -5.26 -29.31
C SER A 65 -2.14 -5.15 -28.71
N VAL A 66 -2.60 -6.21 -28.04
CA VAL A 66 -3.89 -6.19 -27.35
C VAL A 66 -3.66 -5.86 -25.89
N SER A 67 -4.27 -4.79 -25.41
CA SER A 67 -4.21 -4.38 -23.99
C SER A 67 -5.57 -4.55 -23.32
N ARG A 68 -5.56 -5.00 -22.06
CA ARG A 68 -6.78 -5.08 -21.25
C ARG A 68 -7.15 -3.70 -20.73
N ARG A 69 -8.43 -3.37 -20.77
CA ARG A 69 -8.96 -2.13 -20.18
C ARG A 69 -9.25 -2.31 -18.69
N PRO A 70 -9.04 -1.28 -17.86
CA PRO A 70 -9.59 -1.26 -16.52
C PRO A 70 -11.12 -1.28 -16.59
N ARG A 71 -11.75 -1.74 -15.50
CA ARG A 71 -13.18 -2.11 -15.48
C ARG A 71 -14.11 -0.93 -15.74
N ASP A 72 -13.74 0.24 -15.24
CA ASP A 72 -14.38 1.54 -15.48
C ASP A 72 -14.38 1.98 -16.95
N GLN A 73 -13.53 1.37 -17.78
CA GLN A 73 -13.42 1.65 -19.22
C GLN A 73 -14.00 0.52 -20.10
N TRP A 74 -14.70 -0.45 -19.51
CA TRP A 74 -15.41 -1.46 -20.28
C TRP A 74 -16.62 -0.82 -20.96
N ALA A 75 -16.83 -1.15 -22.23
CA ALA A 75 -17.93 -0.56 -23.01
C ALA A 75 -19.31 -0.95 -22.46
N VAL A 76 -19.44 -2.17 -21.94
CA VAL A 76 -20.67 -2.65 -21.29
C VAL A 76 -20.28 -3.47 -20.07
N LEU A 77 -20.91 -3.21 -18.94
CA LEU A 77 -20.86 -4.03 -17.75
C LEU A 77 -22.25 -4.05 -17.09
N ILE A 78 -22.89 -5.22 -17.11
CA ILE A 78 -24.21 -5.45 -16.52
C ILE A 78 -24.03 -6.52 -15.43
N PRO A 79 -23.94 -6.12 -14.15
CA PRO A 79 -24.01 -7.06 -13.03
C PRO A 79 -25.35 -7.78 -13.00
N ASP A 80 -25.38 -8.98 -12.39
CA ASP A 80 -26.61 -9.76 -12.16
C ASP A 80 -27.45 -10.05 -13.43
N HIS A 81 -26.79 -10.15 -14.59
CA HIS A 81 -27.40 -10.50 -15.87
C HIS A 81 -27.89 -11.96 -15.91
N HIS A 82 -27.19 -12.86 -15.23
CA HIS A 82 -27.53 -14.30 -15.16
C HIS A 82 -27.05 -14.88 -13.84
N GLU A 83 -27.49 -16.11 -13.54
CA GLU A 83 -27.02 -16.81 -12.35
C GLU A 83 -25.51 -17.07 -12.43
N GLY A 84 -24.77 -16.44 -11.52
CA GLY A 84 -23.33 -16.61 -11.37
C GLY A 84 -23.00 -17.78 -10.44
N TYR A 85 -21.87 -18.45 -10.70
CA TYR A 85 -21.29 -19.42 -9.76
C TYR A 85 -20.81 -18.78 -8.45
N ILE A 86 -20.52 -17.48 -8.49
CA ILE A 86 -20.18 -16.65 -7.32
C ILE A 86 -20.98 -15.35 -7.40
N SER A 87 -21.15 -14.67 -6.27
CA SER A 87 -21.75 -13.33 -6.26
C SER A 87 -20.81 -12.27 -6.87
N TRP A 88 -21.40 -11.18 -7.37
CA TRP A 88 -20.64 -10.03 -7.85
C TRP A 88 -19.69 -9.46 -6.79
N GLN A 89 -20.16 -9.33 -5.54
CA GLN A 89 -19.32 -8.90 -4.42
C GLN A 89 -18.12 -9.82 -4.18
N ARG A 90 -18.32 -11.15 -4.28
CA ARG A 90 -17.24 -12.12 -4.12
C ARG A 90 -16.21 -11.99 -5.25
N PHE A 91 -16.65 -11.72 -6.48
CA PHE A 91 -15.77 -11.45 -7.61
C PHE A 91 -14.88 -10.22 -7.37
N LEU A 92 -15.45 -9.11 -6.87
CA LEU A 92 -14.68 -7.91 -6.54
C LEU A 92 -13.62 -8.16 -5.45
N GLN A 93 -13.96 -8.96 -4.43
CA GLN A 93 -12.99 -9.38 -3.41
C GLN A 93 -11.85 -10.22 -4.00
N ILE A 94 -12.15 -11.13 -4.94
CA ILE A 94 -11.14 -11.93 -5.62
C ILE A 94 -10.23 -11.03 -6.48
N GLU A 95 -10.78 -10.07 -7.22
CA GLU A 95 -10.00 -9.12 -8.00
C GLU A 95 -9.08 -8.28 -7.13
N ALA A 96 -9.58 -7.73 -6.02
CA ALA A 96 -8.79 -6.98 -5.06
C ALA A 96 -7.65 -7.83 -4.48
N LYS A 97 -7.94 -9.09 -4.11
CA LYS A 97 -6.92 -10.03 -3.63
C LYS A 97 -5.87 -10.35 -4.71
N LEU A 98 -6.28 -10.54 -5.97
CA LEU A 98 -5.36 -10.77 -7.07
C LEU A 98 -4.50 -9.55 -7.39
N ALA A 99 -5.06 -8.34 -7.24
CA ALA A 99 -4.33 -7.08 -7.40
C ALA A 99 -3.28 -6.91 -6.30
N ALA A 100 -3.66 -7.09 -5.04
CA ALA A 100 -2.74 -7.09 -3.89
C ALA A 100 -1.64 -8.16 -4.01
N ASN A 101 -1.91 -9.26 -4.72
CA ASN A 101 -0.94 -10.32 -4.95
C ASN A 101 0.05 -10.07 -6.11
N ARG A 102 -0.07 -8.96 -6.86
CA ARG A 102 0.82 -8.66 -7.98
C ARG A 102 2.22 -8.30 -7.49
N THR A 103 3.18 -9.21 -7.71
CA THR A 103 4.59 -9.05 -7.32
C THR A 103 5.35 -7.92 -8.04
N ARG A 104 4.75 -7.25 -9.04
CA ARG A 104 5.35 -6.12 -9.78
C ARG A 104 5.08 -4.78 -9.11
N THR A 105 4.06 -4.68 -8.27
CA THR A 105 3.67 -3.49 -7.51
C THR A 105 4.00 -3.78 -6.05
N LYS A 106 5.19 -3.37 -5.58
CA LYS A 106 5.78 -3.37 -4.20
C LYS A 106 5.30 -4.41 -3.14
N ALA A 107 4.02 -4.76 -3.05
CA ALA A 107 3.44 -5.85 -2.27
C ALA A 107 3.80 -7.25 -2.84
N ARG A 108 4.64 -7.99 -2.12
CA ARG A 108 4.85 -9.43 -2.31
C ARG A 108 4.16 -10.15 -1.15
N PRO A 109 2.98 -10.78 -1.35
CA PRO A 109 2.28 -11.44 -0.27
C PRO A 109 3.16 -12.50 0.41
N PRO A 110 3.15 -12.57 1.75
CA PRO A 110 3.80 -13.61 2.51
C PRO A 110 3.46 -15.01 1.97
N ARG A 111 4.50 -15.73 1.51
CA ARG A 111 4.40 -17.13 1.07
C ARG A 111 4.91 -18.05 2.18
N GLU A 112 4.45 -19.30 2.14
CA GLU A 112 4.69 -20.35 3.15
C GLU A 112 6.15 -20.75 3.37
N GLY A 113 7.09 -20.33 2.52
CA GLY A 113 8.48 -20.75 2.69
C GLY A 113 9.14 -20.17 3.94
N VAL A 114 10.24 -20.77 4.39
CA VAL A 114 10.93 -20.41 5.64
C VAL A 114 11.50 -18.98 5.65
N PRO A 115 12.10 -18.45 4.56
CA PRO A 115 12.87 -17.20 4.62
C PRO A 115 12.01 -15.97 4.94
N VAL A 116 12.27 -15.34 6.07
CA VAL A 116 11.41 -14.32 6.67
C VAL A 116 11.54 -12.97 5.95
N CYS A 117 12.74 -12.59 5.52
CA CYS A 117 12.96 -11.33 4.77
C CYS A 117 12.50 -11.38 3.31
N GLN A 118 11.72 -12.39 2.92
CA GLN A 118 11.20 -12.52 1.56
C GLN A 118 10.36 -11.30 1.17
N GLY A 119 10.84 -10.54 0.19
CA GLY A 119 10.10 -9.43 -0.41
C GLY A 119 10.41 -8.06 0.18
N ILE A 120 11.25 -7.99 1.21
CA ILE A 120 11.70 -6.73 1.83
C ILE A 120 13.22 -6.54 1.78
N ILE A 121 13.97 -7.55 1.34
CA ILE A 121 15.43 -7.47 1.23
C ILE A 121 15.87 -6.88 -0.12
N PHE A 122 16.86 -5.99 -0.06
CA PHE A 122 17.49 -5.33 -1.20
C PHE A 122 18.99 -5.63 -1.24
N CYS A 123 19.56 -5.61 -2.44
CA CYS A 123 21.00 -5.79 -2.61
C CYS A 123 21.73 -4.52 -2.15
N GLY A 124 22.69 -4.63 -1.23
CA GLY A 124 23.47 -3.48 -0.76
C GLY A 124 24.26 -2.77 -1.86
N SER A 125 24.72 -3.50 -2.89
CA SER A 125 25.56 -2.95 -3.95
C SER A 125 24.77 -2.20 -5.02
N CYS A 126 23.60 -2.71 -5.44
CA CYS A 126 22.81 -2.09 -6.53
C CYS A 126 21.45 -1.53 -6.09
N GLY A 127 21.04 -1.76 -4.84
CA GLY A 127 19.75 -1.32 -4.28
C GLY A 127 18.50 -1.97 -4.87
N PHE A 128 18.64 -2.99 -5.73
CA PHE A 128 17.49 -3.68 -6.31
C PHE A 128 16.93 -4.76 -5.37
N PRO A 129 15.62 -5.05 -5.44
CA PRO A 129 15.03 -6.13 -4.66
C PRO A 129 15.68 -7.48 -4.97
N MET A 130 15.94 -8.25 -3.92
CA MET A 130 16.44 -9.62 -4.05
C MET A 130 15.28 -10.61 -4.19
N ASN A 131 15.54 -11.75 -4.83
CA ASN A 131 14.60 -12.85 -4.98
C ASN A 131 15.02 -14.02 -4.10
N THR A 132 14.05 -14.67 -3.45
CA THR A 132 14.30 -15.90 -2.69
C THR A 132 14.43 -17.09 -3.64
N ARG A 133 15.56 -17.78 -3.60
CA ARG A 133 15.83 -19.04 -4.31
C ARG A 133 15.88 -20.16 -3.28
N TYR A 134 14.99 -21.15 -3.42
CA TYR A 134 15.04 -22.35 -2.59
C TYR A 134 15.98 -23.38 -3.23
N ARG A 135 16.87 -23.94 -2.42
CA ARG A 135 17.70 -25.09 -2.78
C ARG A 135 16.91 -26.37 -2.50
N ARG A 136 16.77 -27.22 -3.52
CA ARG A 136 15.88 -28.40 -3.44
C ARG A 136 16.46 -29.55 -2.62
N ALA A 137 17.79 -29.60 -2.47
CA ALA A 137 18.49 -30.74 -1.87
C ALA A 137 18.37 -30.77 -0.34
N ASP A 138 18.42 -29.61 0.30
CA ASP A 138 18.49 -29.41 1.75
C ASP A 138 17.34 -28.52 2.28
N GLY A 139 16.48 -28.03 1.39
CA GLY A 139 15.37 -27.15 1.76
C GLY A 139 15.79 -25.74 2.21
N THR A 140 17.07 -25.41 2.10
CA THR A 140 17.59 -24.08 2.45
C THR A 140 17.24 -23.07 1.37
N ALA A 141 17.47 -21.79 1.65
CA ALA A 141 17.17 -20.74 0.69
C ALA A 141 18.15 -19.59 0.77
N ASP A 142 18.36 -18.98 -0.39
CA ASP A 142 19.26 -17.85 -0.59
C ASP A 142 18.46 -16.64 -1.10
N TYR A 143 18.85 -15.45 -0.66
CA TYR A 143 18.47 -14.21 -1.31
C TYR A 143 19.44 -13.93 -2.45
N VAL A 144 18.93 -13.88 -3.67
CA VAL A 144 19.73 -13.68 -4.89
C VAL A 144 19.39 -12.33 -5.50
N CYS A 145 20.40 -11.50 -5.75
CA CYS A 145 20.21 -10.24 -6.46
C CYS A 145 19.59 -10.47 -7.84
N THR A 146 18.47 -9.81 -8.13
CA THR A 146 17.77 -9.96 -9.41
C THR A 146 18.62 -9.45 -10.57
N ARG A 147 19.40 -8.39 -10.35
CA ARG A 147 20.24 -7.75 -11.37
C ARG A 147 21.48 -8.57 -11.72
N ALA A 148 22.18 -9.11 -10.72
CA ALA A 148 23.27 -10.06 -10.96
C ALA A 148 22.80 -11.31 -11.73
N ARG A 149 21.55 -11.73 -11.50
CA ARG A 149 20.97 -12.87 -12.22
C ARG A 149 20.54 -12.53 -13.65
N SER A 150 20.06 -11.31 -13.90
CA SER A 150 19.64 -10.89 -15.25
C SER A 150 20.85 -10.56 -16.14
N ASP A 151 21.86 -9.91 -15.56
CA ASP A 151 23.06 -9.47 -16.25
C ASP A 151 24.25 -10.28 -15.69
N ALA A 152 24.34 -11.56 -16.08
CA ALA A 152 25.29 -12.55 -15.56
C ALA A 152 26.79 -12.18 -15.69
N LEU A 153 27.11 -11.01 -16.26
CA LEU A 153 28.46 -10.59 -16.66
C LEU A 153 28.84 -9.14 -16.23
N LEU A 154 27.95 -8.32 -15.66
CA LEU A 154 28.17 -6.85 -15.61
C LEU A 154 27.86 -6.11 -14.30
N THR A 155 27.64 -6.79 -13.17
CA THR A 155 27.48 -6.11 -11.86
C THR A 155 28.51 -6.56 -10.83
N PRO A 156 29.76 -6.05 -10.88
CA PRO A 156 30.76 -6.32 -9.86
C PRO A 156 30.22 -5.91 -8.47
N GLY A 157 30.28 -6.84 -7.52
CA GLY A 157 29.83 -6.64 -6.14
C GLY A 157 28.41 -7.10 -5.82
N CYS A 158 27.54 -7.42 -6.80
CA CYS A 158 26.23 -7.98 -6.49
C CYS A 158 26.29 -9.50 -6.23
N HIS A 159 25.88 -9.92 -5.03
CA HIS A 159 25.99 -11.32 -4.60
C HIS A 159 24.65 -11.92 -4.14
N SER A 160 24.66 -13.23 -3.93
CA SER A 160 23.63 -13.96 -3.18
C SER A 160 24.07 -14.18 -1.75
N ILE A 161 23.12 -14.19 -0.82
CA ILE A 161 23.37 -14.42 0.60
C ILE A 161 22.40 -15.46 1.14
N ALA A 162 22.88 -16.36 1.98
CA ALA A 162 22.06 -17.38 2.61
C ALA A 162 21.03 -16.74 3.55
N ALA A 163 19.77 -17.16 3.45
CA ALA A 163 18.72 -16.63 4.32
C ALA A 163 19.02 -16.94 5.81
N ALA A 164 19.63 -18.09 6.09
CA ALA A 164 20.05 -18.48 7.44
C ALA A 164 21.06 -17.53 8.08
N ALA A 165 21.84 -16.78 7.28
CA ALA A 165 22.80 -15.81 7.80
C ALA A 165 22.14 -14.46 8.18
N ILE A 166 21.06 -14.08 7.49
CA ILE A 166 20.41 -12.77 7.68
C ILE A 166 19.17 -12.86 8.56
N ASP A 167 18.30 -13.84 8.31
CA ASP A 167 16.98 -13.88 8.92
C ASP A 167 17.03 -13.85 10.47
N PRO A 168 17.90 -14.62 11.16
CA PRO A 168 18.00 -14.56 12.61
C PRO A 168 18.41 -13.17 13.13
N GLN A 169 19.31 -12.48 12.42
CA GLN A 169 19.79 -11.15 12.80
C GLN A 169 18.68 -10.11 12.65
N VAL A 170 17.97 -10.13 11.53
CA VAL A 170 16.84 -9.21 11.29
C VAL A 170 15.72 -9.45 12.30
N VAL A 171 15.41 -10.70 12.60
CA VAL A 171 14.41 -11.06 13.61
C VAL A 171 14.87 -10.59 15.00
N GLY A 172 16.14 -10.79 15.36
CA GLY A 172 16.68 -10.33 16.63
C GLY A 172 16.58 -8.82 16.79
N LEU A 173 16.97 -8.06 15.76
CA LEU A 173 16.85 -6.59 15.74
C LEU A 173 15.40 -6.12 15.84
N LEU A 174 14.47 -6.77 15.12
CA LEU A 174 13.05 -6.45 15.19
C LEU A 174 12.50 -6.66 16.60
N LEU A 175 12.79 -7.80 17.23
CA LEU A 175 12.31 -8.10 18.57
C LEU A 175 12.94 -7.18 19.62
N ALA A 176 14.20 -6.79 19.45
CA ALA A 176 14.86 -5.81 20.30
C ALA A 176 14.25 -4.41 20.15
N ALA A 177 13.93 -3.98 18.92
CA ALA A 177 13.27 -2.70 18.66
C ALA A 177 11.84 -2.65 19.22
N LEU A 178 11.16 -3.80 19.29
CA LEU A 178 9.83 -3.95 19.88
C LEU A 178 9.87 -4.34 21.36
N ALA A 179 11.03 -4.26 22.00
CA ALA A 179 11.14 -4.51 23.44
C ALA A 179 10.21 -3.54 24.21
N PRO A 180 9.57 -4.00 25.31
CA PRO A 180 8.59 -3.19 26.04
C PRO A 180 9.09 -1.81 26.45
N GLU A 181 10.37 -1.70 26.78
CA GLU A 181 11.00 -0.43 27.15
C GLU A 181 11.14 0.53 25.98
N GLN A 182 11.48 0.03 24.79
CA GLN A 182 11.56 0.85 23.57
C GLN A 182 10.16 1.34 23.16
N VAL A 183 9.14 0.49 23.29
CA VAL A 183 7.75 0.86 23.03
C VAL A 183 7.24 1.88 24.04
N ARG A 184 7.63 1.78 25.31
CA ARG A 184 7.31 2.79 26.34
C ARG A 184 7.90 4.15 25.99
N LEU A 185 9.17 4.20 25.59
CA LEU A 185 9.83 5.45 25.16
C LEU A 185 9.17 6.04 23.91
N ALA A 186 8.86 5.21 22.92
CA ALA A 186 8.17 5.65 21.70
C ALA A 186 6.77 6.22 22.00
N LEU A 187 6.01 5.59 22.91
CA LEU A 187 4.70 6.09 23.33
C LEU A 187 4.82 7.41 24.10
N ALA A 188 5.80 7.54 25.00
CA ALA A 188 6.02 8.81 25.70
C ALA A 188 6.36 9.96 24.74
N ALA A 189 7.15 9.70 23.70
CA ALA A 189 7.42 10.67 22.65
C ALA A 189 6.17 11.00 21.82
N ALA A 190 5.32 10.00 21.53
CA ALA A 190 4.05 10.19 20.83
C ALA A 190 3.05 11.01 21.65
N ASP A 191 2.99 10.79 22.97
CA ASP A 191 2.15 11.56 23.91
C ASP A 191 2.57 13.04 23.91
N GLU A 192 3.87 13.35 23.88
CA GLU A 192 4.35 14.75 23.78
C GLU A 192 3.90 15.42 22.47
N VAL A 193 3.98 14.70 21.35
CA VAL A 193 3.49 15.19 20.05
C VAL A 193 1.97 15.40 20.08
N HIS A 194 1.22 14.47 20.67
CA HIS A 194 -0.22 14.58 20.83
C HIS A 194 -0.59 15.78 21.71
N HIS A 195 0.08 15.97 22.85
CA HIS A 195 -0.14 17.12 23.72
C HIS A 195 0.20 18.45 23.02
N ARG A 196 1.26 18.51 22.22
CA ARG A 196 1.59 19.68 21.40
C ARG A 196 0.51 19.95 20.34
N HIS A 197 -0.04 18.90 19.72
CA HIS A 197 -1.14 19.02 18.78
C HIS A 197 -2.41 19.55 19.46
N GLN A 198 -2.80 18.97 20.59
CA GLN A 198 -3.95 19.41 21.39
C GLN A 198 -3.86 20.88 21.81
N ARG A 199 -2.68 21.34 22.26
CA ARG A 199 -2.45 22.76 22.58
C ARG A 199 -2.62 23.67 21.35
N SER A 200 -2.12 23.24 20.20
CA SER A 200 -2.21 23.99 18.95
C SER A 200 -3.65 24.03 18.43
N HIS A 201 -4.37 22.90 18.49
CA HIS A 201 -5.78 22.79 18.18
C HIS A 201 -6.61 23.74 19.04
N ARG A 202 -6.43 23.70 20.36
CA ARG A 202 -7.14 24.59 21.29
C ARG A 202 -6.85 26.07 21.03
N ALA A 203 -5.61 26.41 20.70
CA ALA A 203 -5.26 27.79 20.33
C ALA A 203 -5.95 28.23 19.03
N ALA A 204 -6.06 27.34 18.04
CA ALA A 204 -6.74 27.61 16.78
C ALA A 204 -8.25 27.77 16.96
N GLU A 205 -8.90 26.93 17.79
CA GLU A 205 -10.31 27.10 18.16
C GLU A 205 -10.59 28.50 18.75
N LEU A 206 -9.78 28.90 19.74
CA LEU A 206 -9.89 30.21 20.36
C LEU A 206 -9.65 31.36 19.37
N ALA A 207 -8.76 31.17 18.39
CA ALA A 207 -8.52 32.16 17.34
C ALA A 207 -9.74 32.32 16.41
N VAL A 208 -10.40 31.21 16.05
CA VAL A 208 -11.66 31.24 15.28
C VAL A 208 -12.76 31.94 16.07
N GLU A 209 -12.95 31.58 17.35
CA GLU A 209 -13.94 32.23 18.22
C GLU A 209 -13.74 33.75 18.30
N ARG A 210 -12.49 34.19 18.49
CA ARG A 210 -12.14 35.62 18.52
C ARG A 210 -12.38 36.30 17.18
N ALA A 211 -11.95 35.70 16.07
CA ALA A 211 -12.11 36.28 14.74
C ALA A 211 -13.60 36.42 14.38
N ARG A 212 -14.42 35.44 14.77
CA ARG A 212 -15.87 35.47 14.57
C ARG A 212 -16.52 36.61 15.35
N TYR A 213 -16.19 36.74 16.64
CA TYR A 213 -16.67 37.85 17.44
C TYR A 213 -16.28 39.22 16.86
N GLU A 214 -15.04 39.37 16.37
CA GLU A 214 -14.58 40.61 15.74
C GLU A 214 -15.29 40.91 14.42
N ALA A 215 -15.62 39.89 13.61
CA ALA A 215 -16.40 40.02 12.39
C ALA A 215 -17.85 40.45 12.70
N ASP A 216 -18.52 39.79 13.64
CA ASP A 216 -19.89 40.12 14.08
C ASP A 216 -19.97 41.55 14.65
N ARG A 217 -18.92 41.99 15.37
CA ARG A 217 -18.83 43.36 15.86
C ARG A 217 -18.66 44.37 14.72
N ALA A 218 -17.86 44.05 13.71
CA ALA A 218 -17.66 44.93 12.54
C ALA A 218 -18.92 45.03 11.68
N GLU A 219 -19.65 43.91 11.50
CA GLU A 219 -20.94 43.88 10.83
C GLU A 219 -21.95 44.81 11.51
N ARG A 220 -22.13 44.68 12.83
CA ARG A 220 -23.05 45.55 13.58
C ARG A 220 -22.70 47.03 13.45
N ALA A 221 -21.41 47.37 13.42
CA ALA A 221 -20.97 48.75 13.24
C ALA A 221 -21.30 49.27 11.82
N PHE A 222 -21.14 48.43 10.80
CA PHE A 222 -21.51 48.77 9.42
C PHE A 222 -23.04 48.95 9.27
N SER A 223 -23.84 48.04 9.83
CA SER A 223 -25.30 48.07 9.76
C SER A 223 -25.96 49.25 10.49
N GLN A 224 -25.23 49.94 11.37
CA GLN A 224 -25.71 51.12 12.10
C GLN A 224 -25.38 52.46 11.40
N VAL A 225 -24.63 52.44 10.29
CA VAL A 225 -24.22 53.67 9.61
C VAL A 225 -25.33 54.21 8.71
N GLU A 226 -25.57 55.52 8.78
CA GLU A 226 -26.55 56.17 7.91
C GLU A 226 -26.04 56.27 6.45
N PRO A 227 -26.90 56.08 5.43
CA PRO A 227 -26.52 56.07 4.02
C PRO A 227 -25.87 57.36 3.51
N GLU A 228 -26.16 58.51 4.13
CA GLU A 228 -25.56 59.80 3.74
C GLU A 228 -24.06 59.86 4.09
N ASN A 229 -23.60 59.06 5.07
CA ASN A 229 -22.20 59.04 5.53
C ASN A 229 -21.32 58.10 4.67
N ARG A 230 -21.34 58.29 3.35
CA ARG A 230 -20.73 57.38 2.35
C ARG A 230 -19.26 57.03 2.61
N LEU A 231 -18.44 57.97 3.07
CA LEU A 231 -17.02 57.72 3.36
C LEU A 231 -16.82 56.84 4.60
N VAL A 232 -17.67 57.02 5.62
CA VAL A 232 -17.66 56.20 6.84
C VAL A 232 -18.14 54.80 6.52
N ALA A 233 -19.23 54.68 5.74
CA ALA A 233 -19.76 53.40 5.27
C ALA A 233 -18.71 52.58 4.53
N ARG A 234 -18.02 53.17 3.54
CA ARG A 234 -16.92 52.51 2.81
C ARG A 234 -15.77 52.05 3.71
N SER A 235 -15.44 52.85 4.72
CA SER A 235 -14.36 52.52 5.66
C SER A 235 -14.76 51.36 6.59
N LEU A 236 -16.02 51.33 7.03
CA LEU A 236 -16.57 50.24 7.86
C LEU A 236 -16.75 48.95 7.07
N GLU A 237 -17.20 49.04 5.81
CA GLU A 237 -17.27 47.93 4.86
C GLU A 237 -15.89 47.29 4.68
N SER A 238 -14.87 48.09 4.34
CA SER A 238 -13.49 47.61 4.18
C SER A 238 -12.95 46.93 5.45
N ARG A 239 -13.31 47.47 6.63
CA ARG A 239 -12.93 46.86 7.92
C ARG A 239 -13.67 45.55 8.17
N TRP A 240 -14.95 45.45 7.80
CA TRP A 240 -15.72 44.22 7.95
C TRP A 240 -15.21 43.14 7.01
N GLU A 241 -14.96 43.46 5.73
CA GLU A 241 -14.31 42.55 4.77
C GLU A 241 -12.97 42.02 5.29
N ALA A 242 -12.13 42.89 5.87
CA ALA A 242 -10.87 42.47 6.48
C ALA A 242 -11.07 41.50 7.66
N LYS A 243 -12.12 41.67 8.47
CA LYS A 243 -12.44 40.75 9.56
C LYS A 243 -13.02 39.41 9.06
N LEU A 244 -13.84 39.43 8.01
CA LEU A 244 -14.32 38.20 7.35
C LEU A 244 -13.17 37.41 6.74
N ALA A 245 -12.22 38.08 6.08
CA ALA A 245 -11.02 37.44 5.55
C ALA A 245 -10.16 36.80 6.66
N ALA A 246 -10.00 37.49 7.79
CA ALA A 246 -9.28 36.95 8.96
C ALA A 246 -10.00 35.74 9.58
N LEU A 247 -11.34 35.76 9.66
CA LEU A 247 -12.13 34.61 10.09
C LEU A 247 -11.93 33.41 9.17
N ALA A 248 -12.05 33.61 7.86
CA ALA A 248 -11.84 32.53 6.88
C ALA A 248 -10.43 31.92 6.97
N GLN A 249 -9.40 32.74 7.21
CA GLN A 249 -8.03 32.25 7.43
C GLN A 249 -7.91 31.42 8.71
N ALA A 250 -8.53 31.86 9.80
CA ALA A 250 -8.52 31.12 11.06
C ALA A 250 -9.26 29.77 10.94
N GLU A 251 -10.40 29.74 10.26
CA GLU A 251 -11.17 28.52 10.00
C GLU A 251 -10.38 27.53 9.13
N ALA A 252 -9.70 28.01 8.09
CA ALA A 252 -8.83 27.19 7.26
C ALA A 252 -7.65 26.60 8.07
N ALA A 253 -7.01 27.40 8.92
CA ALA A 253 -5.92 26.93 9.76
C ALA A 253 -6.37 25.84 10.77
N LEU A 254 -7.58 25.98 11.34
CA LEU A 254 -8.17 24.95 12.19
C LEU A 254 -8.48 23.67 11.41
N ALA A 255 -9.04 23.80 10.20
CA ALA A 255 -9.33 22.66 9.33
C ALA A 255 -8.05 21.89 8.94
N ASP A 256 -6.96 22.60 8.63
CA ASP A 256 -5.66 22.00 8.33
C ASP A 256 -5.10 21.23 9.53
N LEU A 257 -5.25 21.78 10.75
CA LEU A 257 -4.84 21.09 11.98
C LEU A 257 -5.65 19.81 12.21
N ILE A 258 -6.98 19.87 12.08
CA ILE A 258 -7.85 18.68 12.22
C ILE A 258 -7.47 17.61 11.19
N ALA A 259 -7.22 18.00 9.94
CA ALA A 259 -6.81 17.07 8.89
C ALA A 259 -5.42 16.45 9.14
N ALA A 260 -4.55 17.13 9.88
CA ALA A 260 -3.21 16.68 10.21
C ALA A 260 -3.15 15.78 11.46
N GLU A 261 -4.24 15.58 12.20
CA GLU A 261 -4.24 14.74 13.40
C GLU A 261 -4.03 13.25 13.04
N PRO A 262 -2.92 12.63 13.48
CA PRO A 262 -2.70 11.22 13.22
C PRO A 262 -3.57 10.36 14.14
N ALA A 263 -4.32 9.43 13.56
CA ALA A 263 -5.01 8.39 14.32
C ALA A 263 -3.97 7.47 14.98
N LEU A 264 -3.71 7.67 16.26
CA LEU A 264 -2.80 6.81 17.03
C LEU A 264 -3.56 5.60 17.59
N PRO A 265 -2.97 4.39 17.56
CA PRO A 265 -3.55 3.23 18.22
C PRO A 265 -3.53 3.40 19.74
N GLU A 266 -4.44 2.71 20.43
CA GLU A 266 -4.51 2.72 21.88
C GLU A 266 -3.20 2.21 22.53
N ALA A 267 -2.58 3.05 23.35
CA ALA A 267 -1.27 2.81 23.94
C ALA A 267 -1.21 1.53 24.80
N ALA A 268 -2.29 1.18 25.49
CA ALA A 268 -2.37 -0.04 26.30
C ALA A 268 -2.24 -1.30 25.45
N ARG A 269 -2.98 -1.34 24.33
CA ARG A 269 -2.97 -2.44 23.38
C ARG A 269 -1.61 -2.62 22.69
N LEU A 270 -0.93 -1.52 22.38
CA LEU A 270 0.43 -1.56 21.83
C LEU A 270 1.45 -2.14 22.83
N ARG A 271 1.34 -1.78 24.11
CA ARG A 271 2.20 -2.32 25.17
C ARG A 271 2.00 -3.82 25.39
N GLU A 272 0.75 -4.28 25.40
CA GLU A 272 0.44 -5.71 25.50
C GLU A 272 1.00 -6.48 24.31
N LEU A 273 0.75 -6.00 23.10
CA LEU A 273 1.26 -6.62 21.88
C LEU A 273 2.80 -6.71 21.88
N ALA A 274 3.49 -5.65 22.29
CA ALA A 274 4.94 -5.63 22.37
C ALA A 274 5.49 -6.66 23.37
N ARG A 275 4.81 -6.86 24.51
CA ARG A 275 5.19 -7.84 25.52
C ARG A 275 5.05 -9.28 25.02
N ASP A 276 3.95 -9.58 24.32
CA ASP A 276 3.60 -10.95 23.95
C ASP A 276 4.21 -11.38 22.62
N LEU A 277 4.65 -10.43 21.78
CA LEU A 277 5.17 -10.69 20.45
C LEU A 277 6.36 -11.65 20.41
N PRO A 278 7.38 -11.57 21.29
CA PRO A 278 8.49 -12.53 21.28
C PRO A 278 8.03 -13.97 21.53
N ALA A 279 7.12 -14.16 22.49
CA ALA A 279 6.56 -15.48 22.81
C ALA A 279 5.70 -16.01 21.64
N LEU A 280 4.85 -15.15 21.06
CA LEU A 280 4.05 -15.49 19.90
C LEU A 280 4.91 -15.82 18.67
N TRP A 281 6.02 -15.12 18.46
CA TRP A 281 6.92 -15.38 17.34
C TRP A 281 7.57 -16.77 17.43
N GLN A 282 7.96 -17.18 18.64
CA GLN A 282 8.61 -18.47 18.90
C GLN A 282 7.62 -19.63 19.05
N ALA A 283 6.34 -19.35 19.22
CA ALA A 283 5.32 -20.38 19.37
C ALA A 283 5.32 -21.36 18.19
N PRO A 284 5.19 -22.68 18.44
CA PRO A 284 5.17 -23.71 17.40
C PRO A 284 3.93 -23.60 16.49
N THR A 285 2.87 -22.98 16.99
CA THR A 285 1.64 -22.68 16.23
C THR A 285 1.80 -21.54 15.24
N THR A 286 2.83 -20.70 15.40
CA THR A 286 3.07 -19.54 14.52
C THR A 286 3.79 -19.98 13.26
N THR A 287 3.10 -19.92 12.13
CA THR A 287 3.65 -20.39 10.86
C THR A 287 4.66 -19.39 10.29
N ALA A 288 5.54 -19.83 9.39
CA ALA A 288 6.44 -18.93 8.66
C ALA A 288 5.67 -17.85 7.87
N LYS A 289 4.44 -18.15 7.45
CA LYS A 289 3.56 -17.19 6.79
C LYS A 289 3.09 -16.09 7.74
N ASP A 290 2.83 -16.43 9.00
CA ASP A 290 2.39 -15.47 10.02
C ASP A 290 3.56 -14.55 10.43
N ARG A 291 4.75 -15.11 10.65
CA ARG A 291 5.98 -14.34 10.89
C ARG A 291 6.25 -13.29 9.80
N LYS A 292 6.10 -13.69 8.53
CA LYS A 292 6.22 -12.79 7.37
C LYS A 292 5.11 -11.75 7.23
N ARG A 293 3.95 -11.95 7.85
CA ARG A 293 2.88 -10.94 7.89
C ARG A 293 3.19 -9.87 8.93
N LEU A 294 3.68 -10.31 10.08
CA LEU A 294 4.04 -9.43 11.18
C LEU A 294 5.19 -8.50 10.79
N LEU A 295 6.21 -9.02 10.10
CA LEU A 295 7.44 -8.27 9.88
C LEU A 295 7.31 -7.00 8.99
N PRO A 296 6.64 -7.02 7.82
CA PRO A 296 6.38 -5.80 7.04
C PRO A 296 5.42 -4.83 7.74
N ALA A 297 4.45 -5.33 8.51
CA ALA A 297 3.53 -4.48 9.26
C ALA A 297 4.28 -3.69 10.35
N SER A 298 5.21 -4.33 11.05
CA SER A 298 6.07 -3.68 12.04
C SER A 298 7.05 -2.69 11.40
N LEU A 299 7.67 -3.04 10.26
CA LEU A 299 8.63 -2.15 9.58
C LEU A 299 7.96 -0.91 8.97
N ASN A 300 6.77 -1.03 8.39
CA ASN A 300 6.03 0.10 7.81
C ASN A 300 5.54 1.12 8.86
N HIS A 301 5.42 0.72 10.13
CA HIS A 301 5.09 1.62 11.24
C HIS A 301 6.31 2.25 11.90
N LEU A 302 7.51 1.67 11.72
CA LEU A 302 8.74 2.20 12.29
C LEU A 302 9.35 3.34 11.46
N ASP A 303 9.04 3.40 10.16
CA ASP A 303 9.41 4.54 9.30
C ASP A 303 8.60 4.57 7.99
N PRO A 304 7.65 5.51 7.81
CA PRO A 304 6.94 5.71 6.55
C PRO A 304 7.85 6.14 5.39
N GLN A 305 9.01 6.75 5.66
CA GLN A 305 9.93 7.26 4.63
C GLN A 305 10.82 6.18 4.01
N LEU A 306 11.01 5.04 4.69
CA LEU A 306 11.76 3.88 4.17
C LEU A 306 11.15 3.28 2.89
N VAL A 307 9.88 3.59 2.59
CA VAL A 307 9.17 3.09 1.39
C VAL A 307 9.38 3.97 0.15
N ASP A 308 9.74 5.25 0.33
CA ASP A 308 9.79 6.25 -0.75
C ASP A 308 11.12 6.98 -0.92
N THR A 309 12.09 6.87 0.00
CA THR A 309 13.45 7.37 -0.21
C THR A 309 14.51 6.32 0.19
N PRO A 310 15.50 6.01 -0.68
CA PRO A 310 16.59 5.11 -0.33
C PRO A 310 17.64 5.87 0.51
N THR A 311 17.30 6.30 1.72
CA THR A 311 18.21 7.00 2.64
C THR A 311 19.25 6.07 3.26
N TRP A 312 19.05 4.74 3.23
CA TRP A 312 20.06 3.76 3.65
C TRP A 312 21.36 3.82 2.84
N ARG A 313 21.36 4.48 1.67
CA ARG A 313 22.57 4.72 0.85
C ARG A 313 23.65 5.51 1.58
N ALA A 314 23.30 6.32 2.59
CA ALA A 314 24.27 7.09 3.37
C ALA A 314 24.80 6.32 4.60
N ALA A 315 24.11 5.28 5.05
CA ALA A 315 24.41 4.56 6.31
C ALA A 315 25.18 3.24 6.10
N ALA A 316 25.36 2.80 4.85
CA ALA A 316 26.10 1.58 4.55
C ALA A 316 27.61 1.84 4.60
N ALA A 317 28.21 1.82 5.80
CA ALA A 317 29.62 1.52 5.92
C ALA A 317 29.88 0.12 5.30
N PRO A 318 30.95 -0.06 4.51
CA PRO A 318 31.24 -1.36 3.91
C PRO A 318 31.46 -2.37 5.03
N PHE A 319 30.65 -3.45 5.03
CA PHE A 319 30.97 -4.66 5.77
C PHE A 319 32.32 -5.18 5.23
N SER A 320 33.38 -4.99 6.02
CA SER A 320 34.67 -5.67 5.78
C SER A 320 34.50 -7.17 6.03
N PRO A 321 35.24 -8.01 5.27
CA PRO A 321 35.05 -9.46 5.22
C PRO A 321 35.26 -10.19 6.54
#